data_AF-A0A1B6L6F3-F1
#
_entry.id   AF-A0A1B6L6F3-F1
#
_cell.length_a   1.000
_cell.length_b   1.000
_cell.length_c   1.000
_cell.angle_alpha   90.00
_cell.angle_beta   90.00
_cell.angle_gamma   90.00
#
_symmetry.space_group_name_H-M   'P 1'
#
loop_
_entity.id
_entity.type
_entity.pdbx_description
1 polymer ?
#
loop_
_entity_poly.entity_id
_entity_poly.type
_entity_poly.pdbx_seq_one_letter_code
_entity_poly.pdbx_strand_id
1 'polypeptide(L)'
;CYRPRRDGERKRKSVRGCIVDSNLSVLALVIVRKGESEIPGLTDNTIPRRLGPKRASKIRKLFNLSKQDDVRQFVIKRPLPLKEGKTKQRFRAPKIQRLITPVTLQRKRHRLALKKQRCLKRKEQAAEYAKLLAQRQKEAKVRRQEEIKRRRSASMRDSKSSAASAPHK
;
A
#
# COMPACT_ATOMS: atom_id res chain seq x y z
N CYS A 1 -20.02 -29.11 0.31
CA CYS A 1 -21.10 -28.87 1.30
C CYS A 1 -20.56 -28.71 2.73
N TYR A 2 -19.71 -27.71 2.98
CA TYR A 2 -19.12 -27.48 4.31
C TYR A 2 -18.76 -26.01 4.50
N ARG A 3 -19.00 -25.48 5.71
CA ARG A 3 -18.58 -24.15 6.15
C ARG A 3 -17.67 -24.34 7.38
N PRO A 4 -16.36 -24.06 7.27
CA PRO A 4 -15.43 -24.23 8.39
C PRO A 4 -15.78 -23.30 9.55
N ARG A 5 -15.48 -23.73 10.79
CA ARG A 5 -15.65 -22.90 12.00
C ARG A 5 -14.34 -22.32 12.49
N ARG A 6 -13.23 -22.99 12.20
CA ARG A 6 -11.88 -22.53 12.46
C ARG A 6 -11.04 -22.59 11.20
N ASP A 7 -10.04 -21.73 11.11
CA ASP A 7 -9.10 -21.74 10.01
C ASP A 7 -8.30 -23.05 10.02
N GLY A 8 -8.16 -23.68 8.86
CA GLY A 8 -7.47 -24.95 8.70
C GLY A 8 -8.30 -26.20 9.07
N GLU A 9 -9.55 -26.05 9.51
CA GLU A 9 -10.41 -27.20 9.86
C GLU A 9 -10.72 -28.06 8.62
N ARG A 10 -10.37 -29.35 8.69
CA ARG A 10 -10.75 -30.36 7.70
C ARG A 10 -11.77 -31.31 8.34
N LYS A 11 -12.92 -31.48 7.68
CA LYS A 11 -13.98 -32.38 8.15
C LYS A 11 -14.40 -33.34 7.04
N ARG A 12 -14.39 -34.64 7.34
CA ARG A 12 -14.97 -35.66 6.47
C ARG A 12 -16.50 -35.59 6.58
N LYS A 13 -17.19 -35.51 5.45
CA LYS A 13 -18.65 -35.49 5.36
C LYS A 13 -19.10 -36.39 4.22
N SER A 14 -20.22 -37.08 4.41
CA SER A 14 -20.93 -37.69 3.29
C SER A 14 -21.46 -36.59 2.38
N VAL A 15 -21.33 -36.80 1.08
CA VAL A 15 -21.81 -35.92 0.01
C VAL A 15 -22.40 -36.80 -1.08
N ARG A 16 -23.43 -36.29 -1.76
CA ARG A 16 -23.99 -36.98 -2.92
C ARG A 16 -23.13 -36.69 -4.15
N GLY A 17 -23.03 -37.68 -5.06
CA GLY A 17 -22.38 -37.53 -6.36
C GLY A 17 -23.15 -36.60 -7.30
N CYS A 18 -22.56 -36.30 -8.46
CA CYS A 18 -23.17 -35.41 -9.46
C CYS A 18 -24.27 -36.05 -10.31
N ILE A 19 -24.28 -37.38 -10.43
CA ILE A 19 -25.25 -38.11 -11.26
C ILE A 19 -26.61 -38.12 -10.57
N VAL A 20 -27.64 -37.77 -11.35
CA VAL A 20 -29.04 -37.72 -10.90
C VAL A 20 -29.61 -39.13 -10.87
N ASP A 21 -30.33 -39.43 -9.81
CA ASP A 21 -30.98 -40.72 -9.58
C ASP A 21 -32.32 -40.48 -8.86
N SER A 22 -33.25 -41.42 -8.96
CA SER A 22 -34.62 -41.37 -8.42
C SER A 22 -34.66 -41.18 -6.90
N ASN A 23 -33.57 -41.47 -6.20
CA ASN A 23 -33.44 -41.27 -4.76
C ASN A 23 -33.29 -39.78 -4.33
N LEU A 24 -33.37 -38.81 -5.25
CA LEU A 24 -33.27 -37.36 -4.93
C LEU A 24 -34.66 -36.77 -4.68
N SER A 25 -34.85 -36.08 -3.54
CA SER A 25 -36.13 -35.43 -3.23
C SER A 25 -36.33 -34.07 -3.92
N VAL A 26 -35.25 -33.34 -4.22
CA VAL A 26 -35.30 -31.97 -4.76
C VAL A 26 -34.17 -31.76 -5.77
N LEU A 27 -34.49 -31.13 -6.91
CA LEU A 27 -33.54 -30.64 -7.90
C LEU A 27 -33.62 -29.11 -7.99
N ALA A 28 -32.48 -28.44 -7.90
CA ALA A 28 -32.39 -26.99 -8.09
C ALA A 28 -32.01 -26.68 -9.54
N LEU A 29 -32.95 -26.14 -10.31
CA LEU A 29 -32.77 -25.80 -11.72
C LEU A 29 -32.72 -24.29 -11.93
N VAL A 30 -32.08 -23.85 -13.02
CA VAL A 30 -32.01 -22.43 -13.43
C VAL A 30 -32.44 -22.32 -14.89
N ILE A 31 -33.39 -21.43 -15.16
CA ILE A 31 -33.86 -21.16 -16.52
C ILE A 31 -32.83 -20.30 -17.26
N VAL A 32 -32.39 -20.77 -18.43
CA VAL A 32 -31.45 -20.04 -19.31
C VAL A 32 -32.17 -19.31 -20.44
N ARG A 33 -33.26 -19.91 -20.97
CA ARG A 33 -34.08 -19.33 -22.04
C ARG A 33 -35.55 -19.42 -21.65
N LYS A 34 -36.31 -18.35 -21.87
CA LYS A 34 -37.77 -18.32 -21.68
C LYS A 34 -38.43 -19.14 -22.80
N GLY A 35 -39.42 -19.97 -22.46
CA GLY A 35 -40.26 -20.66 -23.43
C GLY A 35 -41.40 -19.78 -23.96
N GLU A 36 -42.32 -20.38 -24.69
CA GLU A 36 -43.49 -19.68 -25.24
C GLU A 36 -44.49 -19.27 -24.16
N SER A 37 -44.75 -20.16 -23.19
CA SER A 37 -45.67 -19.88 -22.08
C SER A 37 -44.97 -19.23 -20.88
N GLU A 38 -45.72 -18.39 -20.17
CA GLU A 38 -45.30 -17.81 -18.91
C GLU A 38 -45.53 -18.79 -17.75
N ILE A 39 -44.57 -18.82 -16.81
CA ILE A 39 -44.61 -19.65 -15.62
C ILE A 39 -44.98 -18.77 -14.42
N PRO A 40 -46.12 -19.05 -13.77
CA PRO A 40 -46.62 -18.23 -12.68
C PRO A 40 -45.61 -18.13 -11.53
N GLY A 41 -45.38 -16.91 -11.07
CA GLY A 41 -44.51 -16.62 -9.93
C GLY A 41 -43.00 -16.67 -10.21
N LEU A 42 -42.57 -17.08 -11.41
CA LEU A 42 -41.16 -17.12 -11.79
C LEU A 42 -40.83 -16.16 -12.93
N THR A 43 -41.54 -16.26 -14.06
CA THR A 43 -41.29 -15.39 -15.22
C THR A 43 -42.03 -14.06 -15.14
N ASP A 44 -43.13 -14.04 -14.40
CA ASP A 44 -44.07 -12.90 -14.37
C ASP A 44 -43.54 -11.77 -13.49
N ASN A 45 -42.79 -12.13 -12.44
CA ASN A 45 -42.32 -11.20 -11.43
C ASN A 45 -40.85 -10.85 -11.63
N THR A 46 -40.55 -9.60 -11.91
CA THR A 46 -39.17 -9.10 -11.94
C THR A 46 -38.77 -8.58 -10.55
N ILE A 47 -37.88 -9.30 -9.86
CA ILE A 47 -37.34 -8.83 -8.57
C ILE A 47 -36.15 -7.89 -8.83
N PRO A 48 -36.26 -6.58 -8.52
CA PRO A 48 -35.16 -5.65 -8.76
C PRO A 48 -33.99 -5.92 -7.82
N ARG A 49 -32.78 -5.53 -8.27
CA ARG A 49 -31.58 -5.64 -7.44
C ARG A 49 -31.71 -4.76 -6.19
N ARG A 50 -31.72 -5.40 -5.02
CA ARG A 50 -31.86 -4.73 -3.72
C ARG A 50 -30.75 -3.71 -3.43
N LEU A 51 -29.53 -3.92 -3.93
CA LEU A 51 -28.36 -3.09 -3.64
C LEU A 51 -27.63 -2.67 -4.91
N GLY A 52 -27.27 -1.40 -4.96
CA GLY A 52 -26.41 -0.84 -5.99
C GLY A 52 -24.90 -1.02 -5.71
N PRO A 53 -24.05 -0.76 -6.71
CA PRO A 53 -22.60 -0.83 -6.55
C PRO A 53 -22.06 0.27 -5.61
N LYS A 54 -21.08 -0.10 -4.75
CA LYS A 54 -20.40 0.82 -3.82
C LYS A 54 -19.09 1.43 -4.36
N ARG A 55 -18.46 0.79 -5.33
CA ARG A 55 -17.15 1.22 -5.87
C ARG A 55 -17.36 2.25 -6.97
N ALA A 56 -16.56 3.33 -6.97
CA ALA A 56 -16.68 4.41 -7.95
C ALA A 56 -16.64 3.90 -9.41
N SER A 57 -15.71 2.99 -9.74
CA SER A 57 -15.60 2.43 -11.09
C SER A 57 -16.81 1.57 -11.50
N LYS A 58 -17.48 0.91 -10.56
CA LYS A 58 -18.68 0.11 -10.85
C LYS A 58 -19.91 0.99 -11.05
N ILE A 59 -20.01 2.09 -10.31
CA ILE A 59 -21.09 3.07 -10.49
C ILE A 59 -20.95 3.73 -11.88
N ARG A 60 -19.72 4.09 -12.29
CA ARG A 60 -19.48 4.63 -13.63
C ARG A 60 -19.93 3.68 -14.74
N LYS A 61 -19.59 2.39 -14.63
CA LYS A 61 -20.05 1.37 -15.60
C LYS A 61 -21.57 1.18 -15.61
N LEU A 62 -22.23 1.32 -14.46
CA LEU A 62 -23.69 1.13 -14.38
C LEU A 62 -24.46 2.23 -15.12
N PHE A 63 -23.98 3.47 -15.05
CA PHE A 63 -24.62 4.64 -15.64
C PHE A 63 -23.91 5.16 -16.89
N ASN A 64 -22.95 4.39 -17.43
CA ASN A 64 -22.10 4.78 -18.57
C ASN A 64 -21.44 6.17 -18.42
N LEU A 65 -21.02 6.51 -17.20
CA LEU A 65 -20.40 7.81 -16.89
C LEU A 65 -18.94 7.85 -17.33
N SER A 66 -18.50 9.06 -17.68
CA SER A 66 -17.10 9.37 -17.95
C SER A 66 -16.26 9.35 -16.66
N LYS A 67 -14.95 9.47 -16.83
CA LYS A 67 -14.02 9.57 -15.68
C LYS A 67 -14.11 10.92 -14.97
N GLN A 68 -14.59 11.96 -15.66
CA GLN A 68 -14.68 13.32 -15.12
C GLN A 68 -15.94 13.52 -14.27
N ASP A 69 -16.99 12.75 -14.54
CA ASP A 69 -18.27 12.90 -13.88
C ASP A 69 -18.20 12.56 -12.38
N ASP A 70 -18.93 13.33 -11.58
CA ASP A 70 -19.03 13.09 -10.14
C ASP A 70 -20.01 11.95 -9.85
N VAL A 71 -19.43 10.85 -9.39
CA VAL A 71 -20.13 9.61 -9.06
C VAL A 71 -21.04 9.76 -7.84
N ARG A 72 -20.87 10.80 -7.01
CA ARG A 72 -21.64 10.98 -5.77
C ARG A 72 -23.13 11.18 -5.98
N GLN A 73 -23.49 11.83 -7.09
CA GLN A 73 -24.88 12.15 -7.41
C GLN A 73 -25.67 10.91 -7.84
N PHE A 74 -25.00 9.97 -8.51
CA PHE A 74 -25.59 8.76 -9.10
C PHE A 74 -25.62 7.55 -8.14
N VAL A 75 -25.35 7.73 -6.85
CA VAL A 75 -25.42 6.62 -5.89
C VAL A 75 -26.88 6.29 -5.58
N ILE A 76 -27.28 5.06 -5.88
CA ILE A 76 -28.60 4.53 -5.52
C ILE A 76 -28.76 4.55 -3.99
N LYS A 77 -29.79 5.25 -3.53
CA LYS A 77 -30.13 5.37 -2.10
C LYS A 77 -31.37 4.55 -1.82
N ARG A 78 -31.39 3.86 -0.67
CA ARG A 78 -32.54 3.09 -0.22
C ARG A 78 -33.39 3.94 0.74
N PRO A 79 -34.71 4.10 0.53
CA PRO A 79 -35.58 4.68 1.55
C PRO A 79 -35.61 3.77 2.77
N LEU A 80 -35.53 4.35 3.96
CA LEU A 80 -35.78 3.67 5.22
C LEU A 80 -37.26 3.81 5.56
N PRO A 81 -37.85 2.81 6.26
CA PRO A 81 -39.23 2.93 6.74
C PRO A 81 -39.37 4.18 7.61
N LEU A 82 -40.51 4.84 7.49
CA LEU A 82 -40.81 6.04 8.26
C LEU A 82 -40.87 5.65 9.74
N LYS A 83 -40.16 6.38 10.59
CA LYS A 83 -40.27 6.18 12.05
C LYS A 83 -41.48 6.97 12.53
N GLU A 84 -42.23 6.40 13.47
CA GLU A 84 -43.35 7.07 14.14
C GLU A 84 -42.91 8.46 14.64
N GLY A 85 -43.73 9.47 14.34
CA GLY A 85 -43.46 10.88 14.67
C GLY A 85 -42.52 11.63 13.71
N LYS A 86 -42.04 11.03 12.61
CA LYS A 86 -41.21 11.73 11.61
C LYS A 86 -41.92 11.86 10.27
N THR A 87 -42.13 13.10 9.83
CA THR A 87 -42.76 13.42 8.53
C THR A 87 -41.84 13.20 7.32
N LYS A 88 -40.51 13.28 7.50
CA LYS A 88 -39.55 13.19 6.38
C LYS A 88 -38.94 11.79 6.23
N GLN A 89 -39.02 11.26 5.01
CA GLN A 89 -38.42 9.98 4.65
C GLN A 89 -36.88 10.08 4.62
N ARG A 90 -36.20 9.15 5.32
CA ARG A 90 -34.73 9.10 5.34
C ARG A 90 -34.21 8.12 4.30
N PHE A 91 -33.15 8.52 3.60
CA PHE A 91 -32.47 7.67 2.63
C PHE A 91 -31.12 7.21 3.16
N ARG A 92 -30.75 5.96 2.88
CA ARG A 92 -29.44 5.40 3.20
C ARG A 92 -28.67 5.09 1.92
N ALA A 93 -27.46 5.61 1.83
CA ALA A 93 -26.54 5.36 0.72
C ALA A 93 -25.28 4.62 1.21
N PRO A 94 -24.66 3.78 0.37
CA PRO A 94 -23.35 3.22 0.66
C PRO A 94 -22.25 4.29 0.56
N LYS A 95 -21.28 4.27 1.48
CA LYS A 95 -20.06 5.08 1.36
C LYS A 95 -19.29 4.68 0.11
N ILE A 96 -19.12 5.58 -0.84
CA ILE A 96 -18.42 5.28 -2.09
C ILE A 96 -16.96 4.93 -1.79
N GLN A 97 -16.53 3.76 -2.25
CA GLN A 97 -15.14 3.33 -2.16
C GLN A 97 -14.37 3.66 -3.42
N ARG A 98 -13.06 3.90 -3.26
CA ARG A 98 -12.12 4.20 -4.34
C ARG A 98 -12.44 5.47 -5.13
N LEU A 99 -13.22 6.38 -4.54
CA LEU A 99 -13.34 7.74 -5.05
C LEU A 99 -12.04 8.49 -4.75
N ILE A 100 -11.49 9.18 -5.74
CA ILE A 100 -10.32 10.04 -5.54
C ILE A 100 -10.79 11.30 -4.80
N THR A 101 -10.24 11.53 -3.61
CA THR A 101 -10.58 12.69 -2.77
C THR A 101 -9.36 13.59 -2.59
N PRO A 102 -9.54 14.88 -2.24
CA PRO A 102 -8.43 15.79 -1.94
C PRO A 102 -7.45 15.22 -0.89
N VAL A 103 -7.98 14.54 0.13
CA VAL A 103 -7.18 13.85 1.15
C VAL A 103 -6.29 12.75 0.55
N THR A 104 -6.81 11.99 -0.43
CA THR A 104 -6.02 10.95 -1.12
C THR A 104 -4.89 11.57 -1.93
N LEU A 105 -5.16 12.69 -2.61
CA LEU A 105 -4.15 13.45 -3.36
C LEU A 105 -3.08 14.02 -2.44
N GLN A 106 -3.47 14.62 -1.31
CA GLN A 106 -2.56 15.15 -0.29
C GLN A 106 -1.67 14.03 0.29
N ARG A 107 -2.24 12.88 0.66
CA ARG A 107 -1.46 11.72 1.14
C ARG A 107 -0.46 11.22 0.10
N LYS A 108 -0.80 11.28 -1.19
CA LYS A 108 0.11 10.91 -2.29
C LYS A 108 1.25 11.93 -2.44
N ARG A 109 0.95 13.23 -2.41
CA ARG A 109 1.94 14.32 -2.43
C ARG A 109 2.89 14.22 -1.23
N HIS A 110 2.36 14.05 -0.03
CA HIS A 110 3.13 13.89 1.21
C HIS A 110 4.10 12.70 1.13
N ARG A 111 3.63 11.55 0.63
CA ARG A 111 4.49 10.37 0.45
C ARG A 111 5.68 10.65 -0.48
N LEU A 112 5.45 11.37 -1.57
CA LEU A 112 6.50 11.76 -2.51
C LEU A 112 7.48 12.76 -1.87
N ALA A 113 6.96 13.75 -1.13
CA ALA A 113 7.77 14.71 -0.39
C ALA A 113 8.69 14.02 0.63
N LEU A 114 8.16 13.08 1.43
CA LEU A 114 8.97 12.29 2.37
C LEU A 114 10.06 11.48 1.68
N LYS A 115 9.77 10.88 0.52
CA LYS A 115 10.81 10.18 -0.26
C LYS A 115 11.91 11.13 -0.70
N LYS A 116 11.57 12.32 -1.18
CA LYS A 116 12.54 13.34 -1.60
C LYS A 116 13.38 13.82 -0.41
N GLN A 117 12.75 14.13 0.73
CA GLN A 117 13.44 14.53 1.96
C GLN A 117 14.43 13.47 2.45
N ARG A 118 14.05 12.18 2.43
CA ARG A 118 14.96 11.08 2.80
C ARG A 118 16.19 11.01 1.89
N CYS A 119 16.01 11.22 0.59
CA CYS A 119 17.12 11.26 -0.35
C CYS A 119 18.04 12.46 -0.13
N LEU A 120 17.49 13.65 0.11
CA LEU A 120 18.26 14.87 0.41
C LEU A 120 19.06 14.70 1.71
N LYS A 121 18.40 14.27 2.79
CA LYS A 121 19.05 14.00 4.08
C LYS A 121 20.21 13.01 3.94
N ARG A 122 20.04 11.94 3.15
CA ARG A 122 21.13 10.98 2.88
C ARG A 122 22.31 11.63 2.17
N LYS A 123 22.05 12.50 1.18
CA LYS A 123 23.10 13.22 0.45
C LYS A 123 23.84 14.20 1.35
N GLU A 124 23.11 14.95 2.17
CA GLU A 124 23.68 15.89 3.15
C GLU A 124 24.58 15.15 4.15
N GLN A 125 24.09 14.06 4.75
CA GLN A 125 24.87 13.23 5.68
C GLN A 125 26.13 12.65 5.03
N ALA A 126 26.04 12.20 3.77
CA ALA A 126 27.21 11.72 3.03
C ALA A 126 28.24 12.84 2.77
N ALA A 127 27.78 14.05 2.44
CA ALA A 127 28.64 15.20 2.25
C ALA A 127 29.30 15.67 3.55
N GLU A 128 28.55 15.70 4.66
CA GLU A 128 29.08 16.00 6.00
C GLU A 128 30.14 14.98 6.41
N TYR A 129 29.86 13.69 6.23
CA TYR A 129 30.81 12.63 6.54
C TYR A 129 32.09 12.73 5.69
N ALA A 130 31.97 13.05 4.40
CA ALA A 130 33.13 13.27 3.52
C ALA A 130 33.99 14.46 3.98
N LYS A 131 33.36 15.56 4.43
CA LYS A 131 34.08 16.72 5.01
C LYS A 131 34.87 16.32 6.26
N LEU A 132 34.24 15.56 7.16
CA LEU A 132 34.89 15.07 8.40
C LEU A 132 36.08 14.16 8.08
N LEU A 133 35.94 13.26 7.11
CA LEU A 133 37.03 12.39 6.68
C LEU A 133 38.20 13.20 6.11
N ALA A 134 37.93 14.22 5.28
CA ALA A 134 38.96 15.07 4.72
C ALA A 134 39.73 15.86 5.80
N GLN A 135 39.05 16.36 6.84
CA GLN A 135 39.68 17.02 7.98
C GLN A 135 40.62 16.05 8.73
N ARG A 136 40.13 14.86 9.10
CA ARG A 136 40.95 13.84 9.79
C ARG A 136 42.15 13.38 8.97
N GLN A 137 42.02 13.26 7.65
CA GLN A 137 43.14 12.93 6.77
C GLN A 137 44.20 14.03 6.74
N LYS A 138 43.80 15.31 6.76
CA LYS A 138 44.73 16.44 6.84
C LYS A 138 45.47 16.44 8.18
N GLU A 139 44.76 16.31 9.29
CA GLU A 139 45.34 16.22 10.63
C GLU A 139 46.33 15.05 10.76
N ALA A 140 45.97 13.87 10.26
CA ALA A 140 46.85 12.70 10.25
C ALA A 140 48.11 12.92 9.40
N LYS A 141 48.00 13.61 8.25
CA LYS A 141 49.16 13.98 7.42
C LYS A 141 50.08 14.95 8.15
N VAL A 142 49.53 15.98 8.82
CA VAL A 142 50.31 16.94 9.61
C VAL A 142 51.03 16.23 10.76
N ARG A 143 50.32 15.41 11.55
CA ARG A 143 50.91 14.61 12.63
C ARG A 143 52.04 13.70 12.14
N ARG A 144 51.85 13.01 11.00
CA ARG A 144 52.90 12.18 10.40
C ARG A 144 54.11 13.01 9.95
N GLN A 145 53.90 14.20 9.38
CA GLN A 145 54.99 15.10 9.00
C GLN A 145 55.77 15.61 10.22
N GLU A 146 55.08 15.94 11.32
CA GLU A 146 55.72 16.32 12.59
C GLU A 146 56.55 15.18 13.18
N GLU A 147 56.03 13.95 13.18
CA GLU A 147 56.77 12.76 13.61
C GLU A 147 58.03 12.53 12.75
N ILE A 148 57.92 12.66 11.42
CA ILE A 148 59.07 12.54 10.50
C ILE A 148 60.09 13.66 10.76
N LYS A 149 59.65 14.90 10.96
CA LYS A 149 60.53 16.03 11.30
C LYS A 149 61.27 15.77 12.61
N ARG A 150 60.57 15.27 13.64
CA ARG A 150 61.16 14.90 14.94
C ARG A 150 62.17 13.77 14.81
N ARG A 151 61.89 12.75 13.98
CA ARG A 151 62.85 11.66 13.71
C ARG A 151 64.08 12.16 12.96
N ARG A 152 63.90 13.03 11.95
CA ARG A 152 65.01 13.63 11.19
C ARG A 152 65.89 14.53 12.06
N SER A 153 65.31 15.33 12.95
CA SER A 153 66.09 16.16 13.86
C SER A 153 66.86 15.34 14.89
N ALA A 154 66.28 14.24 15.38
CA ALA A 154 66.97 13.29 16.25
C ALA A 154 68.16 12.61 15.53
N SER A 155 67.94 12.10 14.30
CA SER A 155 69.05 11.48 13.52
C SER A 155 70.16 12.47 13.18
N MET A 156 69.81 13.72 12.84
CA MET A 156 70.81 14.78 12.56
C MET A 156 71.65 15.13 13.79
N ARG A 157 71.05 15.06 14.98
CA ARG A 157 71.73 15.31 16.26
C ARG A 157 72.73 14.19 16.57
N ASP A 158 72.36 12.92 16.37
CA ASP A 158 73.26 11.77 16.55
C ASP A 158 74.41 11.75 15.52
N SER A 159 74.17 12.19 14.28
CA SER A 159 75.25 12.33 13.28
C SER A 159 76.20 13.50 13.54
N LYS A 160 75.76 14.56 14.24
CA LYS A 160 76.64 15.68 14.64
C LYS A 160 77.47 15.36 15.88
N SER A 161 76.94 14.60 16.83
CA SER A 161 77.68 14.18 18.03
C SER A 161 78.79 13.19 17.70
N SER A 162 78.59 12.32 16.70
CA SER A 162 79.60 11.39 16.18
C SER A 162 80.69 12.08 15.34
N ALA A 163 80.37 13.15 14.59
CA ALA A 163 81.38 13.92 13.86
C ALA A 163 82.27 14.79 14.77
N ALA A 164 81.74 15.29 15.89
CA ALA A 164 82.50 16.11 16.85
C ALA A 164 83.47 15.32 17.73
N SER A 165 83.37 13.98 17.73
CA SER A 165 84.21 13.08 18.52
C SER A 165 85.32 12.40 17.69
N ALA A 166 85.50 12.79 16.42
CA ALA A 166 86.60 12.33 15.59
C ALA A 166 87.91 13.05 15.97
N PRO A 167 88.98 12.35 16.41
CA PRO A 167 90.23 13.00 16.78
C PRO A 167 90.97 13.46 15.52
N HIS A 168 91.40 14.73 15.50
CA HIS A 168 92.30 15.26 14.48
C HIS A 168 93.71 14.68 14.68
N LYS A 169 94.28 14.13 13.61
CA LYS A 169 95.69 13.70 13.54
C LYS A 169 96.62 14.90 13.44
#